data_AF-A0A7V3RRH0-F1
#
_entry.id   AF-A0A7V3RRH0-F1
#
_cell.length_a   1.000
_cell.length_b   1.000
_cell.length_c   1.000
_cell.angle_alpha   90.00
_cell.angle_beta   90.00
_cell.angle_gamma   90.00
#
_symmetry.space_group_name_H-M   'P 1'
#
loop_
_entity.id
_entity.type
_entity.pdbx_description
1 polymer ?
#
loop_
_entity_poly.entity_id
_entity_poly.type
_entity_poly.pdbx_seq_one_letter_code
_entity_poly.pdbx_strand_id
1 'polypeptide(L)'
;MMRERHKATCAGLAVTLVLAVLIVLGSGNLDRFDAALLGYTFATLFAVFGVTYRWVMWLQRPPTALYWRRGRQLVLQKGGFRRHGLRMLRRLVADFAGNRFIWRRGWLRGAAHTCIMWGCILALAITFPLVFGWVHFTTVPGDLQRYRLHIFGIAAGEFGIASLFG
;
A
#
# COMPACT_ATOMS: atom_id res chain seq x y z
N MET A 1 2.60 24.95 -17.38
CA MET A 1 3.50 23.77 -17.26
C MET A 1 4.47 23.84 -16.08
N MET A 2 5.32 24.86 -15.92
CA MET A 2 6.30 24.93 -14.81
C MET A 2 5.67 24.80 -13.41
N ARG A 3 4.59 25.57 -13.14
CA ARG A 3 3.85 25.51 -11.87
C ARG A 3 3.25 24.14 -11.58
N GLU A 4 2.85 23.39 -12.61
CA GLU A 4 2.23 22.07 -12.45
C GLU A 4 3.28 21.01 -12.10
N ARG A 5 4.44 21.09 -12.76
CA ARG A 5 5.60 20.25 -12.46
C ARG A 5 6.08 20.49 -11.03
N HIS A 6 6.21 21.75 -10.61
CA HIS A 6 6.61 22.08 -9.23
C HIS A 6 5.65 21.48 -8.19
N LYS A 7 4.33 21.62 -8.38
CA LYS A 7 3.34 21.01 -7.48
C LYS A 7 3.47 19.50 -7.42
N ALA A 8 3.64 18.85 -8.57
CA ALA A 8 3.80 17.40 -8.64
C ALA A 8 5.09 16.93 -7.99
N THR A 9 6.21 17.64 -8.21
CA THR A 9 7.49 17.35 -7.57
C THR A 9 7.43 17.55 -6.07
N CYS A 10 6.87 18.66 -5.58
CA CYS A 10 6.70 18.90 -4.14
C CYS A 10 5.82 17.83 -3.48
N ALA A 11 4.71 17.44 -4.13
CA ALA A 11 3.86 16.37 -3.61
C ALA A 11 4.57 15.02 -3.60
N GLY A 12 5.30 14.69 -4.67
CA GLY A 12 6.12 13.47 -4.73
C GLY A 12 7.16 13.43 -3.62
N LEU A 13 7.95 14.50 -3.47
CA LEU A 13 8.96 14.62 -2.40
C LEU A 13 8.33 14.51 -1.01
N ALA A 14 7.21 15.20 -0.77
CA ALA A 14 6.52 15.16 0.51
C ALA A 14 6.04 13.75 0.87
N VAL A 15 5.39 13.05 -0.07
CA VAL A 15 4.91 11.68 0.17
C VAL A 15 6.07 10.70 0.37
N THR A 16 7.14 10.82 -0.42
CA THR A 16 8.34 10.00 -0.24
C THR A 16 9.03 10.28 1.09
N LEU A 17 9.10 11.53 1.54
CA LEU A 17 9.66 11.90 2.84
C LEU A 17 8.83 11.34 3.98
N VAL A 18 7.50 11.45 3.90
CA VAL A 18 6.59 10.83 4.89
C VAL A 18 6.82 9.32 4.95
N LEU A 19 6.94 8.65 3.81
CA LEU A 19 7.23 7.21 3.80
C LEU A 19 8.60 6.90 4.43
N ALA A 20 9.65 7.67 4.12
CA ALA A 20 10.97 7.50 4.71
C ALA A 20 10.92 7.63 6.25
N VAL A 21 10.19 8.63 6.76
CA VAL A 21 9.97 8.80 8.20
C VAL A 21 9.23 7.59 8.80
N LEU A 22 8.17 7.09 8.15
CA LEU A 22 7.44 5.91 8.61
C LEU A 22 8.30 4.64 8.62
N ILE A 23 9.24 4.49 7.68
CA ILE A 23 10.21 3.40 7.67
C ILE A 23 11.13 3.50 8.90
N VAL A 24 11.72 4.67 9.14
CA VAL A 24 12.61 4.90 10.29
C VAL A 24 11.88 4.67 11.61
N LEU A 25 10.66 5.20 11.77
CA LEU A 25 9.88 5.02 12.99
C LEU A 25 9.45 3.55 13.20
N GLY A 26 8.95 2.89 12.15
CA GLY A 26 8.47 1.51 12.25
C GLY A 26 9.58 0.49 12.50
N SER A 27 10.75 0.71 11.90
CA SER A 27 11.96 -0.11 12.13
C SER A 27 12.68 0.19 13.44
N GLY A 28 12.26 1.22 14.18
CA GLY A 28 12.85 1.61 15.47
C GLY A 28 14.21 2.25 15.30
N ASN A 29 14.24 3.32 14.52
CA ASN A 29 15.46 4.02 14.14
C ASN A 29 16.44 3.11 13.37
N LEU A 30 15.91 2.27 12.48
CA LEU A 30 16.65 1.32 11.63
C LEU A 30 17.34 0.15 12.36
N ASP A 31 17.11 -0.02 13.65
CA ASP A 31 17.68 -1.13 14.44
C ASP A 31 17.25 -2.51 13.91
N ARG A 32 15.99 -2.62 13.46
CA ARG A 32 15.40 -3.86 12.93
C ARG A 32 15.42 -3.96 11.41
N PHE A 33 16.16 -3.07 10.75
CA PHE A 33 16.21 -2.99 9.31
C PHE A 33 17.24 -3.98 8.76
N ASP A 34 16.82 -4.84 7.83
CA ASP A 34 17.75 -5.74 7.13
C ASP A 34 18.50 -4.99 6.02
N ALA A 35 19.82 -4.89 6.16
CA ALA A 35 20.69 -4.24 5.18
C ALA A 35 20.59 -4.86 3.78
N ALA A 36 20.26 -6.14 3.66
CA ALA A 36 20.06 -6.80 2.36
C ALA A 36 18.84 -6.23 1.60
N LEU A 37 17.86 -5.66 2.31
CA LEU A 37 16.64 -5.08 1.74
C LEU A 37 16.78 -3.60 1.38
N LEU A 38 17.98 -3.03 1.52
CA LEU A 38 18.26 -1.63 1.23
C LEU A 38 17.91 -1.25 -0.23
N GLY A 39 18.27 -2.11 -1.19
CA GLY A 39 17.95 -1.89 -2.61
C GLY A 39 16.45 -1.79 -2.87
N TYR A 40 15.65 -2.67 -2.25
CA TYR A 40 14.19 -2.65 -2.36
C TYR A 40 13.58 -1.42 -1.69
N THR A 41 14.18 -0.94 -0.59
CA THR A 41 13.74 0.28 0.10
C THR A 41 13.90 1.50 -0.79
N PHE A 42 15.07 1.69 -1.41
CA PHE A 42 15.29 2.79 -2.36
C PHE A 42 14.38 2.69 -3.59
N ALA A 43 14.23 1.49 -4.15
CA ALA A 43 13.31 1.26 -5.25
C ALA A 43 11.87 1.66 -4.89
N THR A 44 11.43 1.35 -3.67
CA THR A 44 10.09 1.70 -3.18
C THR A 44 9.93 3.20 -2.98
N LEU A 45 10.91 3.89 -2.38
CA LEU A 45 10.91 5.34 -2.23
C LEU A 45 10.82 6.06 -3.60
N PHE A 46 11.58 5.57 -4.59
CA PHE A 46 11.55 6.10 -5.95
C PHE A 46 10.21 5.81 -6.64
N ALA A 47 9.67 4.60 -6.49
CA ALA A 47 8.36 4.24 -7.03
C ALA A 47 7.24 5.12 -6.45
N VAL A 48 7.26 5.36 -5.14
CA VAL A 48 6.29 6.24 -4.45
C VAL A 48 6.40 7.67 -4.97
N PHE A 49 7.62 8.18 -5.16
CA PHE A 49 7.84 9.49 -5.78
C PHE A 49 7.24 9.54 -7.19
N GLY A 50 7.60 8.59 -8.05
CA GLY A 50 7.20 8.56 -9.46
C GLY A 50 5.69 8.40 -9.65
N VAL A 51 5.06 7.51 -8.87
CA VAL A 51 3.61 7.29 -8.88
C VAL A 51 2.88 8.54 -8.40
N THR A 52 3.32 9.14 -7.29
CA THR A 52 2.72 10.38 -6.76
C THR A 52 2.86 11.52 -7.75
N TYR A 53 4.05 11.72 -8.32
CA TYR A 53 4.30 12.73 -9.34
C TYR A 53 3.37 12.55 -10.54
N ARG A 54 3.29 11.33 -11.09
CA ARG A 54 2.43 11.01 -12.24
C ARG A 54 0.95 11.23 -11.91
N TRP A 55 0.52 10.83 -10.72
CA TRP A 55 -0.85 11.01 -10.24
C TRP A 55 -1.21 12.50 -10.13
N VAL A 56 -0.35 13.30 -9.51
CA VAL A 56 -0.58 14.74 -9.34
C VAL A 56 -0.53 15.48 -10.69
N MET A 57 0.35 15.08 -11.62
CA MET A 57 0.34 15.60 -12.98
C MET A 57 -0.97 15.25 -13.72
N TRP A 58 -1.47 14.03 -13.54
CA TRP A 58 -2.74 13.60 -14.13
C TRP A 58 -3.93 14.37 -13.55
N LEU A 59 -3.94 14.62 -12.24
CA LEU A 59 -5.02 15.33 -11.55
C LEU A 59 -5.13 16.81 -11.94
N GLN A 60 -4.04 17.39 -12.44
CA GLN A 60 -3.98 18.79 -12.86
C GLN A 60 -4.57 19.03 -14.26
N ARG A 61 -4.81 17.98 -15.06
CA ARG A 61 -5.38 18.15 -16.40
C ARG A 61 -6.82 18.67 -16.31
N PRO A 62 -7.26 19.59 -17.20
CA PRO A 62 -8.60 20.19 -17.12
C PRO A 62 -9.76 19.20 -16.94
N PRO A 63 -9.86 18.09 -17.71
CA PRO A 63 -10.98 17.16 -17.56
C PRO A 63 -10.95 16.43 -16.20
N THR A 64 -9.79 15.95 -15.77
CA THR A 64 -9.62 15.19 -14.52
C THR A 64 -9.76 16.08 -13.29
N ALA A 65 -9.27 17.32 -13.36
CA ALA A 65 -9.43 18.32 -12.32
C ALA A 65 -10.90 18.65 -12.05
N LEU A 66 -11.74 18.69 -13.09
CA LEU A 66 -13.18 18.88 -12.96
C LEU A 66 -13.82 17.70 -12.23
N TYR A 67 -13.54 16.46 -12.66
CA TYR A 67 -14.04 15.25 -11.99
C TYR A 67 -13.61 15.19 -10.52
N TRP A 68 -12.35 15.53 -10.23
CA TRP A 68 -11.82 15.57 -8.86
C TRP A 68 -12.54 16.60 -7.99
N ARG A 69 -12.77 17.82 -8.50
CA ARG A 69 -13.50 18.86 -7.77
C ARG A 69 -14.94 18.44 -7.49
N ARG A 70 -15.65 17.93 -8.49
CA ARG A 70 -17.03 17.46 -8.36
C ARG A 70 -17.13 16.25 -7.42
N GLY A 71 -16.21 15.31 -7.52
CA GLY A 71 -16.13 14.15 -6.62
C GLY A 71 -15.96 14.58 -5.15
N ARG A 72 -15.04 15.51 -4.88
CA ARG A 72 -14.86 16.06 -3.52
C ARG A 72 -16.09 16.80 -3.03
N GLN A 73 -16.75 17.61 -3.88
CA GLN A 73 -18.00 18.30 -3.52
C GLN A 73 -19.12 17.32 -3.16
N LEU A 74 -19.27 16.22 -3.91
CA LEU A 74 -20.28 15.19 -3.65
C LEU A 74 -20.03 14.44 -2.33
N VAL A 75 -18.77 14.17 -2.01
CA VAL A 75 -18.41 13.54 -0.73
C VAL A 75 -18.65 14.51 0.43
N LEU A 76 -18.25 15.78 0.30
CA LEU A 76 -18.27 16.78 1.37
C LEU A 76 -19.60 17.52 1.56
N GLN A 77 -20.64 17.19 0.80
CA GLN A 77 -21.95 17.84 0.93
C GLN A 77 -22.59 17.53 2.29
N LYS A 78 -22.99 18.59 3.02
CA LYS A 78 -23.65 18.49 4.34
C LYS A 78 -24.91 17.62 4.26
N GLY A 79 -25.06 16.70 5.21
CA GLY A 79 -26.20 15.77 5.29
C GLY A 79 -26.07 14.46 4.48
N GLY A 80 -25.07 14.34 3.60
CA GLY A 80 -24.90 13.19 2.72
C GLY A 80 -23.64 12.34 2.93
N PHE A 81 -22.63 12.85 3.64
CA PHE A 81 -21.29 12.23 3.74
C PHE A 81 -21.32 10.74 4.06
N ARG A 82 -22.10 10.30 5.08
CA ARG A 82 -22.23 8.87 5.42
C ARG A 82 -22.84 8.05 4.29
N ARG A 83 -23.93 8.53 3.66
CA ARG A 83 -24.66 7.77 2.63
C ARG A 83 -23.92 7.75 1.29
N HIS A 84 -23.20 8.81 0.95
CA HIS A 84 -22.35 8.86 -0.26
C HIS A 84 -21.04 8.09 -0.05
N GLY A 85 -20.41 8.24 1.11
CA GLY A 85 -19.22 7.48 1.49
C GLY A 85 -19.47 5.97 1.50
N LEU A 86 -20.56 5.51 2.11
CA LEU A 86 -20.91 4.09 2.13
C LEU A 86 -21.22 3.53 0.73
N ARG A 87 -21.92 4.30 -0.11
CA ARG A 87 -22.16 3.92 -1.51
C ARG A 87 -20.87 3.86 -2.32
N MET A 88 -19.95 4.81 -2.11
CA MET A 88 -18.65 4.82 -2.76
C MET A 88 -17.82 3.61 -2.33
N LEU A 89 -17.76 3.32 -1.02
CA LEU A 89 -17.07 2.15 -0.49
C LEU A 89 -17.66 0.85 -1.06
N ARG A 90 -18.99 0.71 -1.10
CA ARG A 90 -19.64 -0.48 -1.68
C ARG A 90 -19.28 -0.67 -3.16
N ARG A 91 -19.20 0.41 -3.94
CA ARG A 91 -18.78 0.35 -5.35
C ARG A 91 -17.30 0.02 -5.48
N LEU A 92 -16.45 0.60 -4.65
CA LEU A 92 -15.01 0.28 -4.59
C LEU A 92 -14.82 -1.21 -4.29
N VAL A 93 -15.50 -1.74 -3.28
CA VAL A 93 -15.38 -3.16 -2.92
C VAL A 93 -15.97 -4.06 -4.01
N ALA A 94 -17.18 -3.78 -4.50
CA ALA A 94 -17.83 -4.65 -5.47
C ALA A 94 -17.17 -4.62 -6.85
N ASP A 95 -16.84 -3.43 -7.36
CA ASP A 95 -16.42 -3.26 -8.74
C ASP A 95 -14.90 -3.32 -8.91
N PHE A 96 -14.14 -2.81 -7.92
CA PHE A 96 -12.67 -2.89 -7.94
C PHE A 96 -12.16 -4.16 -7.24
N ALA A 97 -12.42 -4.33 -5.94
CA ALA A 97 -11.87 -5.50 -5.21
C ALA A 97 -12.54 -6.83 -5.61
N GLY A 98 -13.83 -6.78 -5.91
CA GLY A 98 -14.64 -7.94 -6.31
C GLY A 98 -14.65 -8.19 -7.82
N ASN A 99 -14.07 -7.30 -8.64
CA ASN A 99 -14.05 -7.41 -10.10
C ASN A 99 -15.42 -7.72 -10.73
N ARG A 100 -16.54 -7.28 -10.12
CA ARG A 100 -17.91 -7.72 -10.46
C ARG A 100 -18.25 -7.54 -11.94
N PHE A 101 -17.77 -6.47 -12.56
CA PHE A 101 -17.94 -6.21 -13.99
C PHE A 101 -17.26 -7.28 -14.86
N ILE A 102 -16.05 -7.71 -14.48
CA ILE A 102 -15.24 -8.69 -15.23
C ILE A 102 -15.88 -10.08 -15.11
N TRP A 103 -16.35 -10.45 -13.91
CA TRP A 103 -17.07 -11.70 -13.68
C TRP A 103 -18.33 -11.82 -14.52
N ARG A 104 -19.09 -10.72 -14.69
CA ARG A 104 -20.28 -10.69 -15.56
C ARG A 104 -19.95 -10.86 -17.05
N ARG A 105 -18.71 -10.56 -17.46
CA ARG A 105 -18.25 -10.70 -18.86
C ARG A 105 -17.71 -12.10 -19.17
N GLY A 106 -17.34 -12.89 -18.15
CA GLY A 106 -16.93 -14.28 -18.30
C GLY A 106 -16.17 -14.81 -17.09
N TRP A 107 -16.49 -16.04 -16.69
CA TRP A 107 -15.91 -16.73 -15.54
C TRP A 107 -14.38 -16.79 -15.59
N LEU A 108 -13.80 -17.30 -16.69
CA LEU A 108 -12.34 -17.47 -16.79
C LEU A 108 -11.59 -16.13 -16.70
N ARG A 109 -12.15 -15.07 -17.29
CA ARG A 109 -11.57 -13.72 -17.26
C ARG A 109 -11.62 -13.13 -15.85
N GLY A 110 -12.76 -13.32 -15.16
CA GLY A 110 -12.95 -12.90 -13.78
C GLY A 110 -11.99 -13.61 -12.83
N ALA A 111 -11.84 -14.93 -12.99
CA ALA A 111 -10.91 -15.73 -12.20
C ALA A 111 -9.46 -15.26 -12.40
N ALA A 112 -9.01 -15.12 -13.66
CA ALA A 112 -7.66 -14.67 -13.97
C ALA A 112 -7.35 -13.29 -13.38
N HIS A 113 -8.24 -12.30 -13.56
CA HIS A 113 -8.03 -10.96 -13.00
C HIS A 113 -8.05 -10.95 -11.48
N THR A 114 -8.91 -11.77 -10.87
CA THR A 114 -9.00 -11.89 -9.41
C THR A 114 -7.71 -12.48 -8.85
N CYS A 115 -7.20 -13.58 -9.43
CA CYS A 115 -5.94 -14.20 -9.00
C CYS A 115 -4.74 -13.25 -9.17
N ILE A 116 -4.61 -12.58 -10.33
CA ILE A 116 -3.49 -11.66 -10.57
C ILE A 116 -3.57 -10.45 -9.63
N MET A 117 -4.72 -9.80 -9.54
CA MET A 117 -4.89 -8.61 -8.70
C MET A 117 -4.65 -8.93 -7.22
N TRP A 118 -5.30 -9.97 -6.69
CA TRP A 118 -5.12 -10.33 -5.27
C TRP A 118 -3.75 -10.91 -5.00
N GLY A 119 -3.15 -11.66 -5.95
CA GLY A 119 -1.77 -12.13 -5.85
C GLY A 119 -0.79 -10.96 -5.72
N CYS A 120 -0.91 -9.94 -6.57
CA CYS A 120 -0.08 -8.74 -6.47
C CYS A 120 -0.35 -7.96 -5.17
N ILE A 121 -1.61 -7.78 -4.76
CA ILE A 121 -1.95 -7.08 -3.51
C ILE A 121 -1.35 -7.80 -2.31
N LEU A 122 -1.49 -9.13 -2.23
CA LEU A 122 -0.95 -9.94 -1.14
C LEU A 122 0.59 -9.89 -1.13
N ALA A 123 1.23 -10.01 -2.28
CA ALA A 123 2.67 -9.90 -2.39
C ALA A 123 3.17 -8.55 -1.86
N LEU A 124 2.51 -7.43 -2.20
CA LEU A 124 2.86 -6.11 -1.68
C LEU A 124 2.59 -5.99 -0.17
N ALA A 125 1.46 -6.55 0.30
CA ALA A 125 1.08 -6.52 1.71
C ALA A 125 2.06 -7.26 2.62
N ILE A 126 2.78 -8.25 2.10
CA ILE A 126 3.82 -8.98 2.83
C ILE A 126 5.20 -8.35 2.61
N THR A 127 5.55 -8.04 1.36
CA THR A 127 6.90 -7.58 0.99
C THR A 127 7.22 -6.22 1.59
N PHE A 128 6.29 -5.26 1.55
CA PHE A 128 6.59 -3.91 2.03
C PHE A 128 6.85 -3.86 3.54
N PRO A 129 6.02 -4.46 4.41
CA PRO A 129 6.33 -4.48 5.84
C PRO A 129 7.66 -5.15 6.17
N LEU A 130 8.05 -6.19 5.44
CA LEU A 130 9.36 -6.84 5.57
C LEU A 130 10.50 -5.90 5.17
N VAL A 131 10.41 -5.32 3.96
CA VAL A 131 11.41 -4.37 3.44
C VAL A 131 11.55 -3.14 4.35
N PHE A 132 10.46 -2.67 4.97
CA PHE A 132 10.49 -1.51 5.87
C PHE A 132 10.97 -1.83 7.28
N GLY A 133 11.23 -3.11 7.61
CA GLY A 133 11.54 -3.55 8.97
C GLY A 133 10.37 -3.40 9.96
N TRP A 134 9.14 -3.24 9.45
CA TRP A 134 7.92 -3.25 10.28
C TRP A 134 7.60 -4.66 10.74
N VAL A 135 7.95 -5.65 9.92
CA VAL A 135 7.87 -7.05 10.24
C VAL A 135 9.26 -7.64 10.11
N HIS A 136 9.72 -8.39 11.12
CA HIS A 136 10.97 -9.11 11.04
C HIS A 136 10.89 -10.41 11.87
N PHE A 137 11.81 -11.33 11.58
CA PHE A 137 11.89 -12.63 12.24
C PHE A 137 13.20 -12.70 13.02
N THR A 138 13.13 -13.22 14.24
CA THR A 138 14.30 -13.53 15.05
C THR A 138 14.25 -15.00 15.47
N THR A 139 15.39 -15.61 15.79
CA THR A 139 15.40 -16.95 16.38
C THR A 139 15.15 -16.85 17.89
N VAL A 140 14.47 -17.85 18.45
CA VAL A 140 14.26 -17.90 19.90
C VAL A 140 15.60 -18.22 20.59
N PRO A 141 16.02 -17.45 21.61
CA PRO A 141 17.27 -17.74 22.32
C PRO A 141 17.26 -19.18 22.88
N GLY A 142 18.21 -20.00 22.45
CA GLY A 142 18.34 -21.40 22.86
C GLY A 142 17.57 -22.42 22.02
N ASP A 143 16.76 -22.00 21.04
CA ASP A 143 16.07 -22.89 20.10
C ASP A 143 16.16 -22.37 18.66
N LEU A 144 17.11 -22.92 17.90
CA LEU A 144 17.31 -22.58 16.49
C LEU A 144 16.23 -23.17 15.57
N GLN A 145 15.33 -24.03 16.07
CA GLN A 145 14.23 -24.61 15.30
C GLN A 145 12.94 -23.79 15.38
N ARG A 146 12.97 -22.64 16.07
CA ARG A 146 11.83 -21.73 16.22
C ARG A 146 12.18 -20.31 15.82
N TYR A 147 11.27 -19.72 15.03
CA TYR A 147 11.29 -18.31 14.70
C TYR A 147 10.22 -17.57 15.51
N ARG A 148 10.56 -16.35 15.93
CA ARG A 148 9.66 -15.39 16.53
C ARG A 148 9.37 -14.28 15.53
N LEU A 149 8.09 -14.08 15.25
CA LEU A 149 7.59 -12.98 14.44
C LEU A 149 7.45 -11.73 15.31
N HIS A 150 8.03 -10.62 14.85
CA HIS A 150 7.87 -9.32 15.46
C HIS A 150 7.16 -8.37 14.50
N ILE A 151 6.15 -7.66 15.01
CA ILE A 151 5.43 -6.61 14.30
C ILE A 151 5.64 -5.30 15.06
N PHE A 152 6.28 -4.33 14.42
CA PHE A 152 6.73 -3.07 15.03
C PHE A 152 7.54 -3.25 16.33
N GLY A 153 8.32 -4.34 16.40
CA GLY A 153 9.11 -4.71 17.58
C GLY A 153 8.35 -5.55 18.62
N ILE A 154 7.02 -5.63 18.54
CA ILE A 154 6.19 -6.42 19.46
C ILE A 154 6.18 -7.88 18.98
N ALA A 155 6.50 -8.82 19.89
CA ALA A 155 6.40 -10.24 19.58
C ALA A 155 4.93 -10.61 19.31
N ALA A 156 4.64 -11.05 18.08
CA ALA A 156 3.30 -11.39 17.62
C ALA A 156 3.03 -12.90 17.70
N GLY A 157 4.08 -13.73 17.62
CA GLY A 157 3.96 -15.17 17.73
C GLY A 157 5.27 -15.89 17.47
N GLU A 158 5.31 -17.18 17.80
CA GLU A 158 6.43 -18.08 17.52
C GLU A 158 5.93 -19.24 16.69
N PHE A 159 6.79 -19.76 15.82
CA PHE A 159 6.47 -20.93 15.03
C PHE A 159 7.71 -21.76 14.72
N GLY A 160 7.53 -23.08 14.60
CA GLY A 160 8.60 -24.01 14.25
C GLY A 160 8.94 -23.97 12.76
N ILE A 161 10.21 -24.22 12.40
CA ILE A 161 10.68 -24.20 10.99
C ILE A 161 9.89 -25.15 10.09
N ALA A 162 9.47 -26.30 10.63
CA ALA A 162 8.72 -27.33 9.90
C ALA A 162 7.20 -27.33 10.22
N SER A 163 6.70 -26.31 10.91
CA SER A 163 5.28 -26.24 11.29
C SER A 163 4.41 -25.78 10.12
N LEU A 164 3.26 -26.44 9.93
CA LEU A 164 2.18 -25.96 9.04
C LEU A 164 1.28 -24.94 9.73
N PHE A 165 1.22 -25.01 11.07
CA PHE A 165 0.52 -24.09 11.95
C PHE A 165 1.36 -23.97 13.22
N GLY A 166 1.80 -22.75 13.57
CA GLY A 166 2.45 -22.39 14.85
C GLY A 166 3.38 -23.43 15.46
#